data_AF-A0A5C8JM39-F1
#
_entry.id   AF-A0A5C8JM39-F1
#
_cell.length_a   1.000
_cell.length_b   1.000
_cell.length_c   1.000
_cell.angle_alpha   90.00
_cell.angle_beta   90.00
_cell.angle_gamma   90.00
#
_symmetry.space_group_name_H-M   'P 1'
#
loop_
_entity.id
_entity.type
_entity.pdbx_description
1 polymer ?
#
loop_
_entity_poly.entity_id
_entity_poly.type
_entity_poly.pdbx_seq_one_letter_code
_entity_poly.pdbx_strand_id
1 'polypeptide(L)'
;MRIDETLLNEAKAYAARNGRSLNSVMEDALRQLLNRSTGTVERPQINLPLSGAEDGPTLTWHEIQEMLELDDIERVVGVRQHEDA
;
A
#
# COMPACT_ATOMS: atom_id res chain seq x y z
N MET A 1 8.44 -12.54 30.25
CA MET A 1 8.81 -11.56 29.21
C MET A 1 9.10 -10.24 29.91
N ARG A 2 10.28 -9.62 29.68
CA ARG A 2 10.59 -8.28 30.21
C ARG A 2 10.62 -7.32 29.02
N ILE A 3 9.85 -6.25 29.12
CA ILE A 3 9.79 -5.18 28.12
C ILE A 3 10.44 -3.95 28.75
N ASP A 4 11.19 -3.22 27.94
CA ASP A 4 11.78 -1.95 28.37
C ASP A 4 10.68 -0.95 28.76
N GLU A 5 10.92 -0.19 29.83
CA GLU A 5 9.92 0.70 30.41
C GLU A 5 9.65 1.93 29.51
N THR A 6 10.65 2.38 28.76
CA THR A 6 10.46 3.45 27.76
C THR A 6 9.55 2.98 26.62
N LEU A 7 9.80 1.77 26.12
CA LEU A 7 8.98 1.16 25.07
C LEU A 7 7.55 0.90 25.53
N LEU A 8 7.36 0.50 26.79
CA LEU A 8 6.04 0.31 27.38
C LEU A 8 5.26 1.61 27.45
N ASN A 9 5.91 2.72 27.82
CA ASN A 9 5.27 4.02 27.89
C ASN A 9 4.88 4.55 26.50
N GLU A 10 5.74 4.34 25.50
CA GLU A 10 5.44 4.69 24.11
C GLU A 10 4.25 3.87 23.57
N ALA A 11 4.23 2.56 23.82
CA ALA A 11 3.14 1.70 23.40
C ALA A 11 1.81 2.08 24.07
N LYS A 12 1.84 2.48 25.34
CA LYS A 12 0.65 3.01 26.06
C LYS A 12 0.15 4.31 25.44
N ALA A 13 1.05 5.26 25.15
CA ALA A 13 0.70 6.52 24.51
C ALA A 13 0.09 6.28 23.12
N TYR A 14 0.67 5.37 22.34
CA TYR A 14 0.15 4.98 21.04
C TYR A 14 -1.24 4.34 21.14
N ALA A 15 -1.43 3.40 22.07
CA ALA A 15 -2.71 2.74 22.31
C ALA A 15 -3.81 3.75 22.69
N ALA A 16 -3.51 4.66 23.61
CA ALA A 16 -4.44 5.70 24.03
C ALA A 16 -4.83 6.65 22.89
N ARG A 17 -3.85 7.07 22.06
CA ARG A 17 -4.11 7.97 20.91
C ARG A 17 -5.00 7.32 19.85
N ASN A 18 -4.92 6.01 19.68
CA ASN A 18 -5.70 5.28 18.67
C ASN A 18 -6.99 4.66 19.25
N GLY A 19 -7.32 4.91 20.53
CA GLY A 19 -8.48 4.32 21.19
C GLY A 19 -8.43 2.79 21.28
N ARG A 20 -7.24 2.19 21.23
CA ARG A 20 -7.02 0.74 21.26
C ARG A 20 -6.47 0.32 22.61
N SER A 21 -6.67 -0.96 22.97
CA SER A 21 -6.00 -1.53 24.14
C SER A 21 -4.53 -1.82 23.84
N LEU A 22 -3.68 -1.71 24.86
CA LEU A 22 -2.26 -2.05 24.74
C LEU A 22 -2.08 -3.51 24.24
N ASN A 23 -2.90 -4.43 24.73
CA ASN A 23 -2.84 -5.83 24.32
C ASN A 23 -3.14 -6.01 22.82
N SER A 24 -4.13 -5.27 22.29
CA SER A 24 -4.43 -5.30 20.85
C SER A 24 -3.28 -4.79 20.01
N VAL A 25 -2.62 -3.70 20.43
CA VAL A 25 -1.43 -3.15 19.75
C VAL A 25 -0.27 -4.14 19.77
N MET A 26 -0.03 -4.79 20.92
CA MET A 26 1.01 -5.81 21.06
C MET A 26 0.73 -7.04 20.19
N GLU A 27 -0.51 -7.53 20.15
CA GLU A 27 -0.89 -8.65 19.29
C GLU A 27 -0.70 -8.32 17.81
N ASP A 28 -1.10 -7.12 17.40
CA ASP A 28 -0.98 -6.65 16.02
C ASP A 28 0.49 -6.54 15.60
N ALA A 29 1.34 -6.01 16.48
CA ALA A 29 2.78 -5.94 16.27
C ALA A 29 3.43 -7.32 16.15
N LEU A 30 3.03 -8.28 17.01
CA LEU A 30 3.48 -9.67 16.92
C LEU A 30 3.02 -10.33 15.63
N ARG A 31 1.77 -10.11 15.21
CA ARG A 31 1.22 -10.64 13.96
C ARG A 31 1.98 -10.09 12.75
N GLN A 32 2.28 -8.78 12.73
CA GLN A 32 3.09 -8.17 11.69
C GLN A 32 4.52 -8.71 11.66
N LEU A 33 5.14 -8.90 12.84
CA LEU A 33 6.49 -9.47 12.94
C LEU A 33 6.52 -10.90 12.39
N LEU A 34 5.57 -11.74 12.79
CA LEU A 34 5.46 -13.11 12.32
C LEU A 34 5.20 -13.15 10.82
N ASN A 35 4.25 -12.37 10.30
CA ASN A 35 3.95 -12.30 8.87
C ASN A 35 5.14 -11.82 8.04
N ARG A 36 5.93 -10.86 8.56
CA ARG A 36 7.17 -10.42 7.91
C ARG A 36 8.22 -11.53 7.87
N SER A 37 8.31 -12.32 8.95
CA SER A 37 9.29 -13.42 9.05
C SER A 37 8.91 -14.65 8.22
N THR A 38 7.61 -14.96 8.10
CA THR A 38 7.12 -16.12 7.34
C THR A 38 6.93 -15.82 5.86
N GLY A 39 6.78 -14.55 5.51
CA GLY A 39 6.58 -14.08 4.15
C GLY A 39 7.73 -13.21 3.66
N THR A 40 8.91 -13.80 3.45
CA THR A 40 9.69 -13.40 2.28
C THR A 40 9.06 -14.09 1.08
N VAL A 41 7.82 -13.69 0.74
CA VAL A 41 7.42 -13.81 -0.66
C VAL A 41 8.43 -12.92 -1.35
N GLU A 42 9.39 -13.54 -2.04
CA GLU A 42 10.29 -12.82 -2.95
C GLU A 42 9.39 -11.94 -3.79
N ARG A 43 9.30 -10.65 -3.44
CA ARG A 43 8.66 -9.69 -4.31
C ARG A 43 9.55 -9.69 -5.54
N PRO A 44 9.05 -10.14 -6.71
CA PRO A 44 9.87 -10.12 -7.91
C PRO A 44 10.43 -8.71 -8.05
N GLN A 45 11.74 -8.60 -8.25
CA GLN A 45 12.35 -7.30 -8.47
C GLN A 45 11.74 -6.69 -9.73
N ILE A 46 10.97 -5.62 -9.54
CA ILE A 46 10.39 -4.87 -10.66
C ILE A 46 11.49 -3.94 -11.15
N ASN A 47 12.07 -4.26 -12.30
CA ASN A 47 12.93 -3.33 -13.02
C ASN A 47 12.05 -2.31 -13.72
N LEU A 48 11.96 -1.10 -13.16
CA LEU A 48 11.29 0.02 -13.80
C LEU A 48 12.28 0.68 -14.76
N PRO A 49 12.05 0.65 -16.09
CA PRO A 49 12.90 1.39 -17.01
C PRO A 49 12.83 2.88 -16.67
N LEU A 50 13.99 3.53 -16.64
CA LEU A 50 14.06 4.98 -16.52
C LEU A 50 13.50 5.63 -17.79
N SER A 51 12.95 6.84 -17.68
CA SER A 51 12.49 7.61 -18.83
C SER A 51 13.60 7.73 -19.88
N GLY A 52 13.37 7.18 -21.09
CA GLY A 52 14.35 7.17 -22.18
C GLY A 52 15.24 5.93 -22.26
N ALA A 53 14.99 4.88 -21.48
CA ALA A 53 15.61 3.57 -21.69
C ALA A 53 15.13 2.95 -23.03
N GLU A 54 16.02 2.25 -23.74
CA GLU A 54 15.70 1.60 -25.02
C GLU A 54 14.53 0.60 -24.93
N ASP A 55 14.35 -0.02 -23.75
CA ASP A 55 13.29 -0.99 -23.45
C ASP A 55 11.99 -0.33 -22.91
N GLY A 56 11.92 1.00 -22.89
CA GLY A 56 10.71 1.73 -22.51
C GLY A 56 9.75 1.92 -23.69
N PRO A 57 8.43 2.11 -23.45
CA PRO A 57 7.52 2.54 -24.50
C PRO A 57 8.04 3.87 -25.08
N THR A 58 8.47 3.87 -26.35
CA THR A 58 8.81 5.10 -27.07
C THR A 58 7.51 5.73 -27.55
N LEU A 59 6.74 6.27 -26.60
CA LEU A 59 5.52 6.98 -26.93
C LEU A 59 5.88 8.42 -27.30
N THR A 60 5.48 8.81 -28.49
CA THR A 60 5.43 10.20 -28.92
C THR A 60 4.36 10.95 -28.12
N TRP A 61 4.48 12.27 -28.06
CA TRP A 61 3.47 13.13 -27.44
C TRP A 61 2.06 12.91 -28.01
N HIS A 62 1.96 12.58 -29.31
CA HIS A 62 0.69 12.31 -29.98
C HIS A 62 0.03 11.01 -29.49
N GLU A 63 0.81 9.94 -29.32
CA GLU A 63 0.30 8.66 -28.80
C GLU A 63 -0.12 8.77 -27.33
N ILE A 64 0.62 9.55 -26.53
CA ILE A 64 0.22 9.85 -25.14
C ILE A 64 -1.12 10.59 -25.12
N GLN A 65 -1.34 11.53 -26.05
CA GLN A 65 -2.59 12.27 -26.16
C GLN A 65 -3.76 11.34 -26.53
N GLU A 66 -3.59 10.47 -27.52
CA GLU A 66 -4.60 9.48 -27.92
C GLU A 66 -4.94 8.51 -26.77
N MET A 67 -3.94 8.05 -26.01
CA MET A 67 -4.16 7.20 -24.84
C MET A 67 -4.98 7.91 -23.75
N LEU A 68 -4.67 9.17 -23.46
CA LEU A 68 -5.41 9.97 -22.48
C LEU A 68 -6.85 10.25 -22.93
N GLU A 69 -7.09 10.36 -24.24
CA GLU A 69 -8.44 10.50 -24.81
C GLU A 69 -9.25 9.17 -24.72
N LEU A 70 -8.59 8.01 -24.77
CA LEU A 70 -9.22 6.70 -24.61
C LEU A 70 -9.51 6.33 -23.14
N ASP A 71 -8.65 6.76 -22.22
CA ASP A 71 -8.73 6.49 -20.77
C ASP A 71 -9.59 7.51 -20.00
N ASP A 72 -10.46 8.26 -20.69
CA ASP A 72 -11.29 9.28 -20.06
C ASP A 72 -12.03 8.70 -18.83
N ILE A 73 -11.80 9.37 -17.69
CA ILE A 73 -12.01 8.89 -16.32
C ILE A 73 -13.49 8.52 -16.06
N GLU A 74 -14.41 8.97 -16.92
CA GLU A 74 -15.84 8.68 -16.86
C GLU A 74 -16.17 7.17 -16.94
N ARG A 75 -15.35 6.35 -17.61
CA ARG A 75 -15.62 4.90 -17.73
C ARG A 75 -15.40 4.12 -16.43
N VAL A 76 -14.51 4.59 -15.55
CA VAL A 76 -14.21 3.92 -14.26
C VAL A 76 -15.25 4.25 -13.18
N VAL A 77 -15.93 5.40 -13.28
CA VAL A 77 -16.95 5.83 -12.30
C VAL A 77 -18.35 5.28 -12.64
N GLY A 78 -18.62 4.94 -13.91
CA GLY A 78 -19.94 4.47 -14.38
C GLY A 78 -20.38 3.06 -13.95
N VAL A 79 -19.53 2.25 -13.33
CA VAL A 79 -19.88 0.85 -12.94
C VAL A 79 -20.47 0.74 -11.53
N ARG A 80 -20.60 1.84 -10.77
CA ARG A 80 -21.11 1.81 -9.38
C ARG A 80 -22.53 2.32 -9.18
N GLN A 81 -23.28 2.66 -10.23
CA GLN A 81 -24.69 3.07 -10.10
C GLN A 81 -25.62 2.14 -10.90
N HIS A 82 -25.59 0.84 -10.63
CA HIS A 82 -26.68 -0.08 -10.97
C HIS A 82 -26.69 -1.30 -10.03
N GLU A 83 -26.56 -1.05 -8.73
CA GLU A 83 -27.02 -1.95 -7.68
C GLU A 83 -27.73 -1.07 -6.66
N ASP A 84 -29.02 -0.81 -6.91
CA ASP A 84 -30.08 -0.50 -5.93
C ASP A 84 -31.25 0.22 -6.65
N ALA A 85 -32.11 -0.58 -7.28
CA ALA A 85 -33.54 -0.29 -7.51
C ALA A 85 -34.28 -1.57 -7.85
#